data_AF-A0A924Q385-F1
#
_entry.id   AF-A0A924Q385-F1
#
_cell.length_a   1.000
_cell.length_b   1.000
_cell.length_c   1.000
_cell.angle_alpha   90.00
_cell.angle_beta   90.00
_cell.angle_gamma   90.00
#
_symmetry.space_group_name_H-M   'P 1'
#
loop_
_entity.id
_entity.type
_entity.pdbx_description
1 polymer ?
#
loop_
_entity_poly.entity_id
_entity_poly.type
_entity_poly.pdbx_seq_one_letter_code
_entity_poly.pdbx_strand_id
1 'polypeptide(L)'
;KGAITVNGHTAAEYFADSSYMLAKLQEPFTVLDLTNKYDVSVVVSGGGHDGQAEAIRLGIAKTLVLLNEDVKSTLKRAELLSRDSREKERKKFGLKGARKQRQFTKR
;
A
#
# COMPACT_ATOMS: atom_id res chain seq x y z
N LYS A 1 -2.44 -6.07 -21.93
CA LYS A 1 -1.69 -6.99 -21.05
C LYS A 1 -0.92 -6.11 -20.08
N GLY A 2 -1.12 -6.26 -18.78
CA GLY A 2 -0.79 -5.24 -17.78
C GLY A 2 -2.02 -4.56 -17.16
N ALA A 3 -3.23 -5.07 -17.36
CA ALA A 3 -4.43 -4.46 -16.81
C ALA A 3 -4.52 -4.73 -15.30
N ILE A 4 -4.72 -3.68 -14.51
CA ILE A 4 -4.98 -3.78 -13.07
C ILE A 4 -6.43 -3.38 -12.83
N THR A 5 -7.23 -4.31 -12.32
CA THR A 5 -8.62 -4.08 -11.91
C THR A 5 -8.74 -4.18 -10.40
N VAL A 6 -9.47 -3.24 -9.81
CA VAL A 6 -9.72 -3.15 -8.37
C VAL A 6 -11.22 -3.07 -8.15
N ASN A 7 -11.77 -4.05 -7.42
CA ASN A 7 -13.21 -4.12 -7.13
C ASN A 7 -14.11 -4.03 -8.37
N GLY A 8 -13.67 -4.58 -9.51
CA GLY A 8 -14.42 -4.55 -10.77
C GLY A 8 -14.29 -3.26 -11.59
N HIS A 9 -13.56 -2.27 -11.09
CA HIS A 9 -13.23 -1.03 -11.81
C HIS A 9 -11.77 -1.03 -12.26
N THR A 10 -11.39 -0.14 -13.18
CA THR A 10 -9.97 0.04 -13.51
C THR A 10 -9.24 0.73 -12.35
N ALA A 11 -7.95 0.43 -12.15
CA ALA A 11 -7.17 1.05 -11.08
C ALA A 11 -7.13 2.59 -11.18
N ALA A 12 -7.09 3.11 -12.41
CA ALA A 12 -7.10 4.54 -12.72
C ALA A 12 -8.37 5.22 -12.18
N GLU A 13 -9.55 4.67 -12.51
CA GLU A 13 -10.84 5.16 -12.03
C GLU A 13 -10.98 5.00 -10.51
N TYR A 14 -10.58 3.86 -9.95
CA TYR A 14 -10.74 3.58 -8.52
C TYR A 14 -9.92 4.50 -7.62
N PHE A 15 -8.73 4.91 -8.07
CA PHE A 15 -7.83 5.81 -7.34
C PHE A 15 -7.87 7.26 -7.84
N ALA A 16 -8.90 7.63 -8.62
CA ALA A 16 -9.10 8.97 -9.16
C ALA A 16 -7.86 9.54 -9.87
N ASP A 17 -7.21 8.72 -10.70
CA ASP A 17 -6.01 9.05 -11.48
C ASP A 17 -4.83 9.62 -10.66
N SER A 18 -4.77 9.28 -9.37
CA SER A 18 -3.65 9.65 -8.53
C SER A 18 -2.37 8.96 -8.99
N SER A 19 -1.45 9.73 -9.58
CA SER A 19 -0.16 9.25 -10.06
C SER A 19 0.64 8.52 -8.97
N TYR A 20 0.57 9.02 -7.74
CA TYR A 20 1.24 8.42 -6.59
C TYR A 20 0.70 7.02 -6.25
N MET A 21 -0.63 6.86 -6.23
CA MET A 21 -1.25 5.57 -5.89
C MET A 21 -1.03 4.54 -7.00
N LEU A 22 -1.13 4.97 -8.26
CA LEU A 22 -0.87 4.12 -9.41
C LEU A 22 0.60 3.67 -9.45
N ALA A 23 1.53 4.56 -9.12
CA ALA A 23 2.96 4.22 -9.02
C ALA A 23 3.22 3.14 -7.96
N LYS A 24 2.58 3.21 -6.78
CA LYS A 24 2.70 2.17 -5.74
C LYS A 24 2.28 0.78 -6.23
N LEU A 25 1.24 0.69 -7.07
CA LEU A 25 0.77 -0.59 -7.63
C LEU A 25 1.78 -1.18 -8.63
N GLN A 26 2.45 -0.32 -9.38
CA GLN A 26 3.40 -0.70 -10.42
C GLN A 26 4.81 -0.98 -9.87
N GLU A 27 5.16 -0.38 -8.73
CA GLU A 27 6.45 -0.50 -8.03
C GLU A 27 7.04 -1.93 -8.02
N PRO A 28 6.33 -2.99 -7.56
CA PRO A 28 6.88 -4.35 -7.54
C PRO A 28 7.19 -4.91 -8.94
N PHE A 29 6.46 -4.48 -9.97
CA PHE A 29 6.75 -4.89 -11.35
C PHE A 29 7.94 -4.12 -11.93
N THR A 30 8.09 -2.84 -11.58
CA THR A 30 9.23 -2.02 -12.03
C THR A 30 10.55 -2.52 -11.45
N VAL A 31 10.58 -2.93 -10.18
CA VAL A 31 11.78 -3.46 -9.52
C VAL A 31 12.28 -4.77 -10.16
N LEU A 32 11.37 -5.53 -10.77
CA LEU A 32 11.68 -6.81 -11.40
C LEU A 32 11.77 -6.74 -12.94
N ASP A 33 11.61 -5.56 -13.53
CA ASP A 33 11.51 -5.37 -14.98
C ASP A 33 10.44 -6.29 -15.64
N LEU A 34 9.34 -6.54 -14.93
CA LEU A 34 8.21 -7.38 -15.36
C LEU A 34 7.00 -6.55 -15.82
N THR A 35 7.23 -5.31 -16.21
CA THR A 35 6.17 -4.40 -16.68
C THR A 35 5.35 -5.03 -17.81
N ASN A 36 4.02 -4.93 -17.73
CA ASN A 36 3.05 -5.41 -18.73
C ASN A 36 2.99 -6.93 -18.97
N LYS A 37 3.65 -7.75 -18.13
CA LYS A 37 3.63 -9.21 -18.28
C LYS A 37 2.40 -9.88 -17.64
N TYR A 38 1.84 -9.27 -16.60
CA TYR A 38 0.75 -9.86 -15.81
C TYR A 38 -0.47 -8.94 -15.79
N ASP A 39 -1.65 -9.54 -15.79
CA ASP A 39 -2.91 -8.88 -15.46
C ASP A 39 -3.25 -9.18 -13.99
N VAL A 40 -3.76 -8.17 -13.27
CA VAL A 40 -4.00 -8.26 -11.82
C VAL A 40 -5.45 -7.87 -11.54
N SER A 41 -6.15 -8.73 -10.80
CA SER A 41 -7.50 -8.46 -10.28
C SER A 41 -7.46 -8.54 -8.75
N VAL A 42 -7.90 -7.49 -8.07
CA VAL A 42 -7.86 -7.41 -6.60
C VAL A 42 -9.20 -6.97 -6.05
N VAL A 43 -9.60 -7.59 -4.95
CA VAL A 43 -10.73 -7.16 -4.13
C VAL A 43 -10.19 -6.58 -2.82
N VAL A 44 -10.58 -5.36 -2.49
CA VAL A 44 -10.15 -4.65 -1.27
C VAL A 44 -11.35 -4.05 -0.55
N SER A 45 -11.31 -4.07 0.78
CA SER A 45 -12.35 -3.51 1.64
C SER A 45 -11.75 -2.86 2.88
N GLY A 46 -12.43 -1.83 3.41
CA GLY A 46 -12.00 -1.07 4.58
C GLY A 46 -10.88 -0.05 4.30
N GLY A 47 -10.52 0.73 5.31
CA GLY A 47 -9.48 1.77 5.21
C GLY A 47 -9.85 2.93 4.30
N GLY A 48 -8.81 3.58 3.75
CA GLY A 48 -8.94 4.61 2.70
C GLY A 48 -8.03 4.28 1.51
N HIS A 49 -8.15 5.04 0.43
CA HIS A 49 -7.48 4.76 -0.85
C HIS A 49 -5.96 4.54 -0.74
N ASP A 50 -5.24 5.36 0.03
CA ASP A 50 -3.79 5.22 0.17
C ASP A 50 -3.40 3.91 0.89
N GLY A 51 -4.09 3.58 1.99
CA GLY A 51 -3.87 2.32 2.71
C GLY A 51 -4.25 1.09 1.88
N GLN A 52 -5.28 1.22 1.03
CA GLN A 52 -5.64 0.17 0.08
C GLN A 52 -4.56 -0.02 -1.00
N ALA A 53 -4.01 1.08 -1.56
CA ALA A 53 -2.92 1.00 -2.54
C ALA A 53 -1.68 0.31 -1.95
N GLU A 54 -1.32 0.63 -0.70
CA GLU A 54 -0.21 -0.04 0.01
C GLU A 54 -0.48 -1.53 0.28
N ALA A 55 -1.71 -1.86 0.65
CA ALA A 55 -2.12 -3.25 0.84
C ALA A 55 -2.03 -4.06 -0.46
N ILE A 56 -2.49 -3.48 -1.58
CA ILE A 56 -2.41 -4.10 -2.89
C ILE A 56 -0.94 -4.28 -3.30
N ARG A 57 -0.10 -3.26 -3.12
CA ARG A 57 1.34 -3.33 -3.41
C ARG A 57 2.00 -4.51 -2.68
N LEU A 58 1.76 -4.65 -1.38
CA LEU A 58 2.28 -5.77 -0.58
C LEU A 58 1.72 -7.11 -1.05
N GLY A 59 0.43 -7.15 -1.42
CA GLY A 59 -0.22 -8.33 -1.99
C GLY A 59 0.45 -8.78 -3.29
N ILE A 60 0.67 -7.87 -4.23
CA ILE A 60 1.35 -8.13 -5.50
C ILE A 60 2.77 -8.66 -5.24
N ALA A 61 3.54 -8.00 -4.37
CA ALA A 61 4.91 -8.43 -4.05
C ALA A 61 4.94 -9.86 -3.48
N LYS A 62 4.01 -10.21 -2.58
CA LYS A 62 3.90 -11.57 -2.02
C LYS A 62 3.51 -12.59 -3.09
N THR A 63 2.56 -12.27 -3.95
CA THR A 63 2.15 -13.15 -5.05
C THR A 63 3.31 -13.41 -6.01
N LEU A 64 4.12 -12.40 -6.34
CA LEU A 64 5.29 -12.56 -7.20
C LEU A 64 6.33 -13.51 -6.59
N VAL A 65 6.55 -13.44 -5.27
CA VAL A 65 7.42 -14.39 -4.57
C VAL A 65 6.87 -15.82 -4.60
N LEU A 66 5.54 -15.99 -4.53
CA LEU A 66 4.92 -17.32 -4.64
C LEU A 66 5.04 -17.90 -6.05
N LEU A 67 5.04 -17.06 -7.08
CA LEU A 67 5.21 -17.48 -8.47
C LEU A 67 6.65 -17.86 -8.80
N ASN A 68 7.62 -17.12 -8.26
CA ASN A 68 9.03 -17.43 -8.39
C ASN A 68 9.79 -17.02 -7.12
N GLU A 69 10.39 -17.98 -6.42
CA GLU A 69 11.08 -17.70 -5.17
C GLU A 69 12.39 -16.93 -5.37
N ASP A 70 12.98 -16.96 -6.57
CA ASP A 70 14.23 -16.26 -6.88
C ASP A 70 14.11 -14.73 -6.74
N VAL A 71 12.92 -14.19 -7.04
CA VAL A 71 12.64 -12.75 -6.96
C VAL A 71 12.52 -12.23 -5.52
N LYS A 72 12.51 -13.11 -4.52
CA LYS A 72 12.40 -12.73 -3.11
C LYS A 72 13.58 -11.88 -2.65
N SER A 73 14.79 -12.19 -3.13
CA SER A 73 16.00 -11.50 -2.74
C SER A 73 16.00 -10.04 -3.20
N THR A 74 15.57 -9.77 -4.43
CA THR A 74 15.45 -8.43 -5.00
C THR A 74 14.32 -7.64 -4.35
N LEU A 75 13.13 -8.23 -4.19
CA LEU A 75 11.99 -7.59 -3.52
C LEU A 75 12.27 -7.28 -2.04
N LYS A 76 13.04 -8.12 -1.35
CA LYS A 76 13.45 -7.86 0.03
C LYS A 76 14.42 -6.68 0.13
N ARG A 77 15.36 -6.55 -0.81
CA ARG A 77 16.27 -5.40 -0.88
C ARG A 77 15.54 -4.10 -1.19
N ALA A 78 14.46 -4.17 -1.98
CA ALA A 78 13.58 -3.04 -2.27
C ALA A 78 12.57 -2.74 -1.15
N GLU A 79 12.63 -3.44 -0.01
CA GLU A 79 11.74 -3.26 1.16
C GLU A 79 10.24 -3.50 0.89
N LEU A 80 9.89 -4.16 -0.21
CA LEU A 80 8.48 -4.36 -0.64
C LEU A 80 7.75 -5.51 0.07
N LEU A 81 8.47 -6.35 0.82
CA LEU A 81 7.90 -7.51 1.53
C LEU A 81 7.53 -7.21 2.98
N SER A 82 7.96 -6.07 3.51
CA SER A 82 7.71 -5.65 4.89
C SER A 82 6.31 -5.06 5.02
N ARG A 83 5.57 -5.50 6.04
CA ARG A 83 4.30 -4.87 6.41
C ARG A 83 4.57 -3.61 7.23
N ASP A 84 3.96 -2.49 6.86
CA ASP A 84 3.92 -1.31 7.72
C ASP A 84 3.08 -1.61 8.98
N SER A 85 3.71 -1.51 10.14
CA SER A 85 3.09 -1.75 11.45
C SER A 85 2.46 -0.51 12.06
N ARG A 86 2.66 0.67 11.44
CA ARG A 86 2.14 1.94 11.97
C ARG A 86 0.61 1.91 11.99
N GLU A 87 0.05 2.29 13.13
CA GLU A 87 -1.39 2.43 13.32
C GLU A 87 -1.71 3.73 14.04
N LYS A 88 -2.97 4.17 13.94
CA LYS A 88 -3.40 5.39 14.61
C LYS A 88 -3.43 5.17 16.12
N GLU A 89 -2.55 5.87 16.83
CA GLU A 89 -2.55 5.85 18.29
C GLU A 89 -3.91 6.30 18.85
N ARG A 90 -4.40 5.58 19.87
CA ARG A 90 -5.63 5.94 20.57
C ARG A 90 -5.51 7.28 21.29
N LYS A 91 -6.63 7.95 21.50
CA LYS A 91 -6.72 9.12 22.39
C LYS A 91 -6.49 8.69 23.84
N LYS A 92 -5.62 9.40 24.55
CA LYS A 92 -5.39 9.21 26.00
C LYS A 92 -6.27 10.18 26.79
N PHE A 93 -6.74 9.77 27.96
CA PHE A 93 -7.57 10.62 28.82
C PHE A 93 -6.81 11.88 29.24
N GLY A 94 -7.51 13.00 29.42
CA GLY A 94 -6.91 14.30 29.71
C GLY A 94 -6.27 15.02 28.52
N LEU A 95 -5.97 14.32 27.41
CA LEU A 95 -5.39 14.90 26.19
C LEU A 95 -6.46 15.30 25.16
N LYS A 96 -6.12 16.26 24.28
CA LYS A 96 -6.97 16.63 23.13
C LYS A 96 -6.89 15.59 22.00
N GLY A 97 -5.77 14.86 21.88
CA GLY A 97 -5.55 13.80 20.90
C GLY A 97 -4.72 12.65 21.48
N ALA A 98 -3.97 11.94 20.63
CA ALA A 98 -3.08 10.86 21.09
C ALA A 98 -1.97 11.39 22.02
N ARG A 99 -1.35 12.51 21.63
CA ARG A 99 -0.24 13.15 22.38
C ARG A 99 -0.46 14.64 22.69
N LYS A 100 -1.36 15.31 21.96
CA LYS A 100 -1.60 16.76 22.09
C LYS A 100 -2.24 17.11 23.43
N GLN A 101 -1.52 17.88 24.25
CA GLN A 101 -2.01 18.41 25.53
C GLN A 101 -2.94 19.61 25.34
N ARG A 102 -3.71 19.95 26.38
CA ARG A 102 -4.41 21.24 26.46
C ARG A 102 -3.40 22.34 26.74
N GLN A 103 -3.74 23.59 26.39
CA GLN A 103 -2.92 24.73 26.80
C GLN A 103 -2.84 24.76 28.32
N PHE A 104 -1.62 24.85 28.86
CA PHE A 104 -1.36 24.95 30.29
C PHE A 104 -0.83 26.36 30.61
N THR A 105 -1.39 26.99 31.64
CA THR A 105 -0.94 28.29 32.16
C THR A 105 -0.21 28.06 33.47
N LYS A 106 1.09 28.37 33.52
CA LYS A 106 1.85 28.42 34.77
C LYS A 106 1.44 29.67 35.56
N ARG A 107 1.28 29.53 36.87
CA ARG A 107 1.14 30.64 37.81
C ARG A 107 2.47 30.91 38.49
#